data_AF-A0A6B9T8M8-F1
#
_entry.id   AF-A0A6B9T8M8-F1
#
_cell.length_a   1.000
_cell.length_b   1.000
_cell.length_c   1.000
_cell.angle_alpha   90.00
_cell.angle_beta   90.00
_cell.angle_gamma   90.00
#
_symmetry.space_group_name_H-M   'P 1'
#
loop_
_entity.id
_entity.type
_entity.pdbx_description
1 polymer ?
#
loop_
_entity_poly.entity_id
_entity_poly.type
_entity_poly.pdbx_seq_one_letter_code
_entity_poly.pdbx_strand_id
1 'polypeptide(L)'
;MSRKAYTREERESIRDSMIRRSVRVFAEKGLRNASLEDVYVPEGISKTFFYTFFPSKSSLIAEVFSSQSSEMLDVLRKNVWDYGAVNGMRETLSDVLDGRWFIASFDDQTYLRDIMSEEEFNAFKNDRIVLFADILNIIGVPVSRLDPRVFYNMLMSVVWTCCSHQSSMPFLYGEVARSSSDIQIERLVEYVSSLRVDSGVCDGH
;
A
#
# COMPACT_ATOMS: atom_id res chain seq x y z
N MET A 1 -26.01 -11.27 -28.62
CA MET A 1 -25.37 -9.95 -28.40
C MET A 1 -24.00 -9.97 -29.06
N SER A 2 -23.68 -8.97 -29.89
CA SER A 2 -22.40 -8.93 -30.62
C SER A 2 -21.24 -8.79 -29.63
N ARG A 3 -20.15 -9.52 -29.90
CA ARG A 3 -18.92 -9.46 -29.11
C ARG A 3 -18.23 -8.14 -29.47
N LYS A 4 -18.42 -7.09 -28.66
CA LYS A 4 -17.65 -5.84 -28.80
C LYS A 4 -16.17 -6.21 -28.75
N ALA A 5 -15.44 -5.97 -29.82
CA ALA A 5 -13.99 -6.12 -29.84
C ALA A 5 -13.40 -4.89 -29.16
N TYR A 6 -12.65 -5.11 -28.07
CA TYR A 6 -11.97 -4.05 -27.35
C TYR A 6 -10.57 -3.89 -27.92
N THR A 7 -10.13 -2.65 -28.15
CA THR A 7 -8.72 -2.38 -28.47
C THR A 7 -7.83 -2.65 -27.26
N ARG A 8 -6.51 -2.67 -27.45
CA ARG A 8 -5.57 -2.82 -26.34
C ARG A 8 -5.69 -1.64 -25.38
N GLU A 9 -5.76 -0.43 -25.92
CA GLU A 9 -5.87 0.82 -25.17
C GLU A 9 -7.18 0.88 -24.37
N GLU A 10 -8.29 0.42 -24.94
CA GLU A 10 -9.56 0.29 -24.21
C GLU A 10 -9.46 -0.73 -23.07
N ARG A 11 -8.79 -1.88 -23.30
CA ARG A 11 -8.58 -2.87 -22.23
C ARG A 11 -7.70 -2.32 -21.12
N GLU A 12 -6.63 -1.61 -21.42
CA GLU A 12 -5.77 -0.96 -20.43
C GLU A 12 -6.55 0.09 -19.62
N SER A 13 -7.30 0.96 -20.30
CA SER A 13 -8.14 1.96 -19.61
C SER A 13 -9.19 1.33 -18.69
N ILE A 14 -9.84 0.23 -19.11
CA ILE A 14 -10.79 -0.50 -18.27
C ILE A 14 -10.07 -1.15 -17.08
N ARG A 15 -8.89 -1.74 -17.30
CA ARG A 15 -8.08 -2.35 -16.24
C ARG A 15 -7.74 -1.32 -15.16
N ASP A 16 -7.23 -0.16 -15.55
CA ASP A 16 -6.83 0.90 -14.61
C ASP A 16 -8.03 1.49 -13.87
N SER A 17 -9.17 1.61 -14.55
CA SER A 17 -10.43 2.02 -13.93
C SER A 17 -10.87 1.04 -12.85
N MET A 18 -10.81 -0.27 -13.13
CA MET A 18 -11.11 -1.33 -12.16
C MET A 18 -10.16 -1.30 -10.96
N ILE A 19 -8.86 -1.08 -11.16
CA ILE A 19 -7.89 -0.97 -10.05
C ILE A 19 -8.24 0.24 -9.16
N ARG A 20 -8.42 1.44 -9.74
CA ARG A 20 -8.81 2.63 -8.97
C ARG A 20 -10.12 2.46 -8.23
N ARG A 21 -11.10 1.79 -8.83
CA ARG A 21 -12.38 1.47 -8.18
C ARG A 21 -12.18 0.49 -7.03
N SER A 22 -11.36 -0.53 -7.22
CA SER A 22 -11.08 -1.54 -6.19
C SER A 22 -10.46 -0.94 -4.94
N VAL A 23 -9.55 0.04 -5.07
CA VAL A 23 -8.99 0.78 -3.91
C VAL A 23 -10.11 1.39 -3.06
N ARG A 24 -11.07 2.10 -3.69
CA ARG A 24 -12.20 2.70 -2.98
C ARG A 24 -13.11 1.66 -2.33
N VAL A 25 -13.48 0.62 -3.07
CA VAL A 25 -14.33 -0.47 -2.57
C VAL A 25 -13.70 -1.17 -1.37
N PHE A 26 -12.38 -1.41 -1.41
CA PHE A 26 -11.65 -2.04 -0.32
C PHE A 26 -11.55 -1.12 0.90
N ALA A 27 -11.32 0.18 0.71
CA ALA A 27 -11.32 1.15 1.81
C ALA A 27 -12.69 1.28 2.49
N GLU A 28 -13.79 1.21 1.73
CA GLU A 28 -15.15 1.35 2.27
C GLU A 28 -15.69 0.08 2.93
N LYS A 29 -15.41 -1.10 2.35
CA LYS A 29 -16.05 -2.37 2.75
C LYS A 29 -15.11 -3.35 3.45
N GLY A 30 -13.80 -3.13 3.37
CA GLY A 30 -12.79 -4.14 3.66
C GLY A 30 -12.70 -5.22 2.58
N LEU A 31 -11.62 -5.98 2.59
CA LEU A 31 -11.36 -7.01 1.59
C LEU A 31 -12.38 -8.14 1.66
N ARG A 32 -12.85 -8.53 2.85
CA ARG A 32 -13.80 -9.64 3.02
C ARG A 32 -15.14 -9.35 2.35
N ASN A 33 -15.72 -8.17 2.61
CA ASN A 33 -17.07 -7.83 2.16
C ASN A 33 -17.13 -7.26 0.74
N ALA A 34 -16.02 -6.75 0.21
CA ALA A 34 -15.94 -6.33 -1.19
C ALA A 34 -16.24 -7.49 -2.14
N SER A 35 -17.13 -7.28 -3.12
CA SER A 35 -17.42 -8.28 -4.15
C SER A 35 -16.73 -7.93 -5.48
N LEU A 36 -16.55 -8.92 -6.36
CA LEU A 36 -16.08 -8.63 -7.73
C LEU A 36 -17.12 -7.81 -8.51
N GLU A 37 -18.40 -7.98 -8.19
CA GLU A 37 -19.52 -7.23 -8.80
C GLU A 37 -19.43 -5.73 -8.50
N ASP A 38 -19.00 -5.35 -7.30
CA ASP A 38 -18.74 -3.94 -6.94
C ASP A 38 -17.71 -3.27 -7.86
N VAL A 39 -16.87 -4.06 -8.51
CA VAL A 39 -15.78 -3.58 -9.38
C VAL A 39 -16.21 -3.60 -10.84
N TYR A 40 -16.67 -4.72 -11.38
CA TYR A 40 -16.87 -4.85 -12.83
C TYR A 40 -18.24 -4.38 -13.33
N VAL A 41 -19.29 -4.43 -12.52
CA VAL A 41 -20.64 -4.01 -12.94
C VAL A 41 -20.66 -2.52 -13.31
N PRO A 42 -20.05 -1.61 -12.51
CA PRO A 42 -19.98 -0.19 -12.87
C PRO A 42 -19.18 0.11 -14.13
N GLU A 43 -18.25 -0.75 -14.53
CA GLU A 43 -17.51 -0.61 -15.79
C GLU A 43 -18.33 -1.07 -17.02
N GLY A 44 -19.55 -1.59 -16.79
CA GLY A 44 -20.45 -2.03 -17.85
C GLY A 44 -19.99 -3.31 -18.55
N ILE A 45 -19.14 -4.12 -17.89
CA ILE A 45 -18.60 -5.36 -18.46
C ILE A 45 -19.21 -6.61 -17.83
N SER A 46 -19.12 -7.73 -18.54
CA SER A 46 -19.58 -9.02 -18.03
C SER A 46 -18.56 -9.66 -17.08
N LYS A 47 -19.04 -10.52 -16.18
CA LYS A 47 -18.19 -11.33 -15.30
C LYS A 47 -17.14 -12.16 -16.07
N THR A 48 -17.53 -12.74 -17.21
CA THR A 48 -16.60 -13.49 -18.07
C THR A 48 -15.51 -12.59 -18.65
N PHE A 49 -15.82 -11.35 -19.02
CA PHE A 49 -14.82 -10.40 -19.50
C PHE A 49 -13.90 -9.92 -18.38
N PHE A 50 -14.43 -9.71 -17.17
CA PHE A 50 -13.65 -9.40 -15.97
C PHE A 50 -12.54 -10.45 -15.72
N TYR A 51 -12.88 -11.73 -15.78
CA TYR A 51 -11.90 -12.81 -15.55
C TYR A 51 -10.78 -12.86 -16.61
N THR A 52 -10.89 -12.13 -17.72
CA THR A 52 -9.79 -11.97 -18.68
C THR A 52 -8.73 -10.97 -18.21
N PHE A 53 -9.02 -10.17 -17.19
CA PHE A 53 -8.09 -9.23 -16.55
C PHE A 53 -7.55 -9.80 -15.23
N PHE A 54 -8.46 -10.31 -14.39
CA PHE A 54 -8.15 -10.79 -13.05
C PHE A 54 -8.80 -12.17 -12.84
N PRO A 55 -8.01 -13.27 -12.85
CA PRO A 55 -8.53 -14.62 -12.72
C PRO A 55 -9.28 -14.89 -11.41
N SER A 56 -8.99 -14.14 -10.36
CA SER A 56 -9.57 -14.31 -9.03
C SER A 56 -9.64 -12.99 -8.27
N LYS A 57 -10.33 -12.99 -7.12
CA LYS A 57 -10.32 -11.87 -6.18
C LYS A 57 -8.95 -11.66 -5.54
N SER A 58 -8.22 -12.73 -5.20
CA SER A 58 -6.85 -12.63 -4.68
C SER A 58 -5.91 -11.98 -5.70
N SER A 59 -6.03 -12.30 -6.98
CA SER A 59 -5.27 -11.66 -8.07
C SER A 59 -5.60 -10.18 -8.20
N LEU A 60 -6.87 -9.78 -8.17
CA LEU A 60 -7.25 -8.37 -8.17
C LEU A 60 -6.66 -7.62 -6.96
N ILE A 61 -6.69 -8.23 -5.78
CA ILE A 61 -6.12 -7.63 -4.57
C ILE A 61 -4.60 -7.45 -4.75
N ALA A 62 -3.87 -8.48 -5.19
CA ALA A 62 -2.43 -8.39 -5.45
C ALA A 62 -2.08 -7.24 -6.40
N GLU A 63 -2.84 -7.09 -7.47
CA GLU A 63 -2.66 -6.01 -8.45
C GLU A 63 -2.94 -4.62 -7.87
N VAL A 64 -3.96 -4.48 -7.01
CA VAL A 64 -4.21 -3.23 -6.29
C VAL A 64 -3.04 -2.87 -5.37
N PHE A 65 -2.52 -3.82 -4.60
CA PHE A 65 -1.36 -3.58 -3.73
C PHE A 65 -0.08 -3.26 -4.51
N SER A 66 0.12 -3.90 -5.67
CA SER A 66 1.25 -3.62 -6.57
C SER A 66 1.15 -2.21 -7.19
N SER A 67 -0.04 -1.82 -7.64
CA SER A 67 -0.30 -0.48 -8.17
C SER A 67 -0.06 0.61 -7.12
N GLN A 68 -0.57 0.44 -5.90
CA GLN A 68 -0.35 1.39 -4.81
C GLN A 68 1.11 1.47 -4.39
N SER A 69 1.82 0.33 -4.35
CA SER A 69 3.27 0.29 -4.09
C SER A 69 4.04 1.13 -5.10
N SER A 70 3.72 1.01 -6.38
CA SER A 70 4.40 1.74 -7.45
C SER A 70 4.15 3.24 -7.32
N GLU A 71 2.89 3.65 -7.14
CA GLU A 71 2.53 5.06 -6.92
C GLU A 71 3.23 5.63 -5.67
N MET A 72 3.24 4.87 -4.57
CA MET A 72 3.89 5.28 -3.32
C MET A 72 5.39 5.52 -3.50
N LEU A 73 6.09 4.66 -4.23
CA LEU A 73 7.51 4.84 -4.52
C LEU A 73 7.76 6.09 -5.37
N ASP A 74 6.88 6.38 -6.33
CA ASP A 74 7.01 7.59 -7.16
C ASP A 74 6.76 8.86 -6.36
N VAL A 75 5.75 8.85 -5.47
CA VAL A 75 5.50 9.95 -4.52
C VAL A 75 6.68 10.13 -3.59
N LEU A 76 7.24 9.05 -3.04
CA LEU A 76 8.42 9.13 -2.17
C LEU A 76 9.61 9.74 -2.93
N ARG A 77 9.92 9.25 -4.14
CA ARG A 77 11.02 9.82 -4.95
C ARG A 77 10.83 11.30 -5.20
N LYS A 78 9.61 11.72 -5.55
CA LYS A 78 9.28 13.13 -5.75
C LYS A 78 9.47 13.93 -4.46
N ASN A 79 8.95 13.46 -3.34
CA ASN A 79 9.06 14.15 -2.05
C ASN A 79 10.53 14.23 -1.57
N VAL A 80 11.32 13.17 -1.79
CA VAL A 80 12.76 13.17 -1.49
C VAL A 80 13.51 14.15 -2.39
N TRP A 81 13.13 14.26 -3.67
CA TRP A 81 13.70 15.25 -4.58
C TRP A 81 13.36 16.69 -4.17
N ASP A 82 12.10 16.96 -3.84
CA ASP A 82 11.63 18.31 -3.55
C ASP A 82 12.03 18.80 -2.15
N TYR A 83 12.13 17.90 -1.16
CA TYR A 83 12.28 18.26 0.26
C TYR A 83 13.52 17.66 0.94
N GLY A 84 14.33 16.87 0.21
CA GLY A 84 15.41 16.06 0.78
C GLY A 84 14.88 14.79 1.46
N ALA A 85 15.76 13.80 1.69
CA ALA A 85 15.32 12.46 2.10
C ALA A 85 14.52 12.42 3.42
N VAL A 86 14.92 13.20 4.42
CA VAL A 86 14.29 13.19 5.75
C VAL A 86 12.88 13.80 5.69
N ASN A 87 12.74 15.01 5.13
CA ASN A 87 11.43 15.64 5.02
C ASN A 87 10.57 14.95 3.96
N GLY A 88 11.17 14.47 2.88
CA GLY A 88 10.46 13.69 1.87
C GLY A 88 9.83 12.42 2.47
N MET A 89 10.56 11.72 3.34
CA MET A 89 10.01 10.60 4.10
C MET A 89 8.88 11.05 5.05
N ARG A 90 9.05 12.15 5.79
CA ARG A 90 7.97 12.69 6.65
C ARG A 90 6.69 12.95 5.87
N GLU A 91 6.78 13.69 4.76
CA GLU A 91 5.63 14.01 3.91
C GLU A 91 4.95 12.74 3.39
N THR A 92 5.72 11.77 2.91
CA THR A 92 5.15 10.49 2.44
C THR A 92 4.50 9.69 3.57
N LEU A 93 5.06 9.70 4.78
CA LEU A 93 4.44 9.03 5.93
C LEU A 93 3.15 9.73 6.39
N SER A 94 3.09 11.05 6.33
CA SER A 94 1.87 11.81 6.57
C SER A 94 0.77 11.43 5.58
N ASP A 95 1.09 11.36 4.27
CA ASP A 95 0.16 10.88 3.24
C ASP A 95 -0.39 9.47 3.54
N VAL A 96 0.46 8.57 4.05
CA VAL A 96 0.04 7.22 4.49
C VAL A 96 -0.96 7.31 5.63
N LEU A 97 -0.67 8.11 6.67
CA LEU A 97 -1.57 8.26 7.82
C LEU A 97 -2.87 8.98 7.50
N ASP A 98 -2.88 9.83 6.48
CA ASP A 98 -4.07 10.55 6.04
C ASP A 98 -4.92 9.73 5.06
N GLY A 99 -4.56 8.46 4.85
CA GLY A 99 -5.38 7.49 4.12
C GLY A 99 -5.29 7.61 2.61
N ARG A 100 -4.20 8.19 2.08
CA ARG A 100 -3.97 8.28 0.63
C ARG A 100 -3.98 6.90 -0.04
N TRP A 101 -3.51 5.87 0.67
CA TRP A 101 -3.51 4.48 0.21
C TRP A 101 -4.31 3.58 1.15
N PHE A 102 -4.95 2.58 0.57
CA PHE A 102 -5.59 1.51 1.31
C PHE A 102 -4.56 0.66 2.06
N ILE A 103 -4.72 0.55 3.37
CA ILE A 103 -3.94 -0.31 4.26
C ILE A 103 -4.84 -1.45 4.75
N ALA A 104 -4.39 -2.70 4.56
CA ALA A 104 -5.11 -3.86 5.09
C ALA A 104 -5.16 -3.82 6.63
N SER A 105 -6.37 -3.93 7.17
CA SER A 105 -6.62 -4.15 8.60
C SER A 105 -6.15 -5.56 9.04
N PHE A 106 -6.24 -5.85 10.33
CA PHE A 106 -6.00 -7.22 10.82
C PHE A 106 -7.01 -8.22 10.25
N ASP A 107 -8.28 -7.83 10.18
CA ASP A 107 -9.34 -8.69 9.63
C ASP A 107 -9.12 -8.97 8.13
N ASP A 108 -8.60 -7.98 7.40
CA ASP A 108 -8.19 -8.13 6.00
C ASP A 108 -7.01 -9.09 5.86
N GLN A 109 -6.03 -9.03 6.76
CA GLN A 109 -4.87 -9.93 6.75
C GLN A 109 -5.28 -11.38 7.04
N THR A 110 -6.17 -11.60 8.01
CA THR A 110 -6.74 -12.93 8.27
C THR A 110 -7.53 -13.41 7.06
N TYR A 111 -8.34 -12.56 6.45
CA TYR A 111 -9.08 -12.91 5.24
C TYR A 111 -8.15 -13.26 4.07
N LEU A 112 -7.06 -12.52 3.86
CA LEU A 112 -6.07 -12.84 2.83
C LEU A 112 -5.47 -14.22 3.05
N ARG A 113 -5.18 -14.57 4.31
CA ARG A 113 -4.69 -15.91 4.65
C ARG A 113 -5.71 -17.00 4.37
N ASP A 114 -7.00 -16.72 4.50
CA ASP A 114 -8.08 -17.68 4.23
C ASP A 114 -8.24 -17.96 2.73
N ILE A 115 -8.05 -16.96 1.86
CA ILE A 115 -8.37 -17.07 0.42
C ILE A 115 -7.18 -17.34 -0.49
N MET A 116 -5.96 -17.04 -0.04
CA MET A 116 -4.74 -17.24 -0.82
C MET A 116 -4.15 -18.62 -0.57
N SER A 117 -3.57 -19.23 -1.59
CA SER A 117 -2.68 -20.38 -1.38
C SER A 117 -1.46 -19.97 -0.55
N GLU A 118 -0.74 -20.95 -0.01
CA GLU A 118 0.50 -20.66 0.73
C GLU A 118 1.54 -19.96 -0.15
N GLU A 119 1.66 -20.38 -1.42
CA GLU A 119 2.55 -19.78 -2.41
C GLU A 119 2.14 -18.34 -2.72
N GLU A 120 0.85 -18.09 -3.00
CA GLU A 120 0.32 -16.75 -3.27
C GLU A 120 0.53 -15.82 -2.07
N PHE A 121 0.24 -16.30 -0.86
CA PHE A 121 0.39 -15.51 0.35
C PHE A 121 1.85 -15.16 0.65
N ASN A 122 2.77 -16.11 0.43
CA ASN A 122 4.20 -15.87 0.61
C ASN A 122 4.74 -14.89 -0.44
N ALA A 123 4.33 -15.02 -1.71
CA ALA A 123 4.67 -14.06 -2.75
C ALA A 123 4.17 -12.65 -2.40
N PHE A 124 2.90 -12.53 -2.01
CA PHE A 124 2.29 -11.27 -1.59
C PHE A 124 3.04 -10.61 -0.41
N LYS A 125 3.49 -11.40 0.58
CA LYS A 125 4.35 -10.89 1.66
C LYS A 125 5.73 -10.46 1.17
N ASN A 126 6.35 -11.20 0.27
CA ASN A 126 7.66 -10.86 -0.28
C ASN A 126 7.62 -9.55 -1.07
N ASP A 127 6.53 -9.28 -1.80
CA ASP A 127 6.34 -7.99 -2.50
C ASP A 127 6.35 -6.81 -1.52
N ARG A 128 5.84 -6.98 -0.30
CA ARG A 128 5.94 -5.95 0.75
C ARG A 128 7.38 -5.76 1.21
N ILE A 129 8.17 -6.83 1.33
CA ILE A 129 9.59 -6.73 1.71
C ILE A 129 10.38 -5.97 0.62
N VAL A 130 10.08 -6.24 -0.66
CA VAL A 130 10.68 -5.52 -1.79
C VAL A 130 10.33 -4.03 -1.73
N LEU A 131 9.05 -3.68 -1.55
CA LEU A 131 8.62 -2.29 -1.38
C LEU A 131 9.42 -1.57 -0.29
N PHE A 132 9.55 -2.20 0.89
CA PHE A 132 10.23 -1.56 2.02
C PHE A 132 11.75 -1.50 1.81
N ALA A 133 12.35 -2.43 1.09
CA ALA A 133 13.74 -2.34 0.67
C ALA A 133 13.95 -1.16 -0.30
N ASP A 134 13.03 -0.97 -1.25
CA ASP A 134 13.06 0.15 -2.19
C ASP A 134 12.89 1.50 -1.49
N ILE A 135 11.98 1.59 -0.50
CA ILE A 135 11.83 2.78 0.34
C ILE A 135 13.14 3.11 1.04
N LEU A 136 13.75 2.14 1.73
CA LEU A 136 15.03 2.32 2.41
C LEU A 136 16.14 2.77 1.45
N ASN A 137 16.20 2.18 0.26
CA ASN A 137 17.15 2.56 -0.77
C ASN A 137 16.94 4.01 -1.25
N ILE A 138 15.70 4.44 -1.50
CA ILE A 138 15.36 5.81 -1.93
C ILE A 138 15.81 6.85 -0.89
N ILE A 139 15.64 6.56 0.40
CA ILE A 139 16.03 7.48 1.48
C ILE A 139 17.51 7.36 1.88
N GLY A 140 18.27 6.46 1.25
CA GLY A 140 19.71 6.30 1.47
C GLY A 140 20.08 5.46 2.71
N VAL A 141 19.22 4.53 3.13
CA VAL A 141 19.48 3.58 4.22
C VAL A 141 19.78 2.19 3.63
N PRO A 142 21.04 1.71 3.71
CA PRO A 142 21.37 0.37 3.26
C PRO A 142 20.65 -0.71 4.07
N VAL A 143 20.22 -1.79 3.42
CA VAL A 143 19.58 -2.94 4.09
C VAL A 143 20.49 -3.64 5.11
N SER A 144 21.81 -3.40 5.05
CA SER A 144 22.77 -3.85 6.07
C SER A 144 22.71 -3.05 7.37
N ARG A 145 22.14 -1.84 7.36
CA ARG A 145 21.92 -1.00 8.55
C ARG A 145 20.51 -1.14 9.10
N LEU A 146 19.53 -1.44 8.25
CA LEU A 146 18.15 -1.71 8.68
C LEU A 146 17.51 -2.78 7.79
N ASP A 147 17.13 -3.91 8.38
CA ASP A 147 16.38 -4.95 7.68
C ASP A 147 14.99 -4.39 7.26
N PRO A 148 14.60 -4.48 5.98
CA PRO A 148 13.30 -4.02 5.50
C PRO A 148 12.11 -4.58 6.28
N ARG A 149 12.22 -5.81 6.81
CA ARG A 149 11.17 -6.45 7.62
C ARG A 149 11.04 -5.79 8.99
N VAL A 150 12.15 -5.35 9.57
CA VAL A 150 12.15 -4.61 10.83
C VAL A 150 11.54 -3.24 10.60
N PHE A 151 11.93 -2.56 9.52
CA PHE A 151 11.32 -1.27 9.15
C PHE A 151 9.82 -1.41 8.89
N TYR A 152 9.40 -2.45 8.16
CA TYR A 152 7.98 -2.80 7.98
C TYR A 152 7.25 -2.94 9.30
N ASN A 153 7.75 -3.77 10.22
CA ASN A 153 7.08 -3.98 11.51
C ASN A 153 6.98 -2.69 12.34
N MET A 154 8.05 -1.89 12.37
CA MET A 154 8.05 -0.61 13.06
C MET A 154 7.01 0.33 12.47
N LEU A 155 7.05 0.57 11.15
CA LEU A 155 6.11 1.48 10.51
C LEU A 155 4.66 0.99 10.62
N MET A 156 4.41 -0.28 10.35
CA MET A 156 3.06 -0.83 10.42
C MET A 156 2.49 -0.80 11.83
N SER A 157 3.32 -0.92 12.88
CA SER A 157 2.84 -0.72 14.25
C SER A 157 2.28 0.69 14.48
N VAL A 158 2.87 1.71 13.85
CA VAL A 158 2.39 3.10 13.92
C VAL A 158 1.15 3.30 13.07
N VAL A 159 1.17 2.80 11.83
CA VAL A 159 0.04 2.90 10.89
C VAL A 159 -1.20 2.21 11.44
N TRP A 160 -1.07 0.98 11.94
CA TRP A 160 -2.21 0.28 12.55
C TRP A 160 -2.65 0.95 13.85
N THR A 161 -1.76 1.53 14.65
CA THR A 161 -2.18 2.33 15.81
C THR A 161 -3.04 3.52 15.38
N CYS A 162 -2.64 4.24 14.32
CA CYS A 162 -3.36 5.43 13.84
C CYS A 162 -4.68 5.08 13.15
N CYS A 163 -4.68 4.04 12.32
CA CYS A 163 -5.76 3.72 11.38
C CYS A 163 -6.70 2.60 11.85
N SER A 164 -6.41 1.93 12.98
CA SER A 164 -7.30 0.86 13.47
C SER A 164 -8.56 1.42 14.09
N HIS A 165 -9.70 0.80 13.75
CA HIS A 165 -10.94 0.98 14.49
C HIS A 165 -10.91 0.20 15.81
N GLN A 166 -11.65 0.69 16.80
CA GLN A 166 -11.75 0.05 18.12
C GLN A 166 -12.25 -1.41 18.05
N SER A 167 -13.02 -1.76 17.01
CA SER A 167 -13.44 -3.15 16.78
C SER A 167 -12.28 -4.11 16.53
N SER A 168 -11.21 -3.64 15.88
CA SER A 168 -10.02 -4.45 15.56
C SER A 168 -8.97 -4.39 16.67
N MET A 169 -8.97 -3.33 17.49
CA MET A 169 -8.13 -3.19 18.68
C MET A 169 -8.95 -2.66 19.88
N PRO A 170 -9.67 -3.53 20.64
CA PRO A 170 -10.57 -3.08 21.71
C PRO A 170 -9.90 -2.31 22.85
N PHE A 171 -8.62 -2.55 23.08
CA PHE A 171 -7.83 -1.90 24.13
C PHE A 171 -7.04 -0.68 23.62
N LEU A 172 -7.20 -0.30 22.35
CA LEU A 172 -6.64 0.94 21.80
C LEU A 172 -7.52 2.13 22.25
N TYR A 173 -6.89 3.13 22.83
CA TYR A 173 -7.52 4.42 23.12
C TYR A 173 -7.54 5.27 21.84
N GLY A 174 -8.56 5.06 21.01
CA GLY A 174 -8.67 5.66 19.68
C GLY A 174 -8.63 7.19 19.68
N GLU A 175 -9.15 7.83 20.74
CA GLU A 175 -9.19 9.29 20.91
C GLU A 175 -7.81 9.95 21.04
N VAL A 176 -6.78 9.19 21.43
CA VAL A 176 -5.38 9.65 21.55
C VAL A 176 -4.43 8.90 20.62
N ALA A 177 -4.96 8.04 19.73
CA ALA A 177 -4.17 7.24 18.81
C ALA A 177 -3.33 8.11 17.88
N ARG A 178 -3.91 9.17 17.29
CA ARG A 178 -3.16 10.09 16.41
C ARG A 178 -1.99 10.77 17.13
N SER A 179 -2.21 11.32 18.33
CA SER A 179 -1.12 11.94 19.10
C SER A 179 0.00 10.94 19.43
N SER A 180 -0.35 9.68 19.67
CA SER A 180 0.65 8.62 19.91
C SER A 180 1.42 8.28 18.65
N SER A 181 0.73 8.18 17.51
CA SER A 181 1.32 7.91 16.20
C SER A 181 2.21 9.06 15.72
N ASP A 182 1.86 10.32 15.94
CA ASP A 182 2.69 11.48 15.58
C ASP A 182 4.04 11.42 16.30
N ILE A 183 4.04 11.11 17.60
CA ILE A 183 5.27 10.92 18.38
C ILE A 183 6.08 9.74 17.82
N GLN A 184 5.42 8.61 17.56
CA GLN A 184 6.09 7.42 17.05
C GLN A 184 6.69 7.63 15.65
N ILE A 185 6.01 8.35 14.77
CA ILE A 185 6.52 8.71 13.43
C ILE A 185 7.77 9.56 13.58
N GLU A 186 7.73 10.62 14.40
CA GLU A 186 8.91 11.48 14.55
C GLU A 186 10.12 10.68 15.05
N ARG A 187 9.93 9.78 16.03
CA ARG A 187 11.01 8.90 16.50
C ARG A 187 11.49 7.91 15.46
N LEU A 188 10.57 7.35 14.67
CA LEU A 188 10.91 6.44 13.58
C LEU A 188 11.73 7.16 12.51
N VAL A 189 11.31 8.38 12.13
CA VAL A 189 12.01 9.23 11.17
C VAL A 189 13.41 9.59 11.68
N GLU A 190 13.54 10.02 12.94
CA GLU A 190 14.84 10.29 13.58
C GLU A 190 15.76 9.07 13.53
N TYR A 191 15.25 7.90 13.93
CA TYR A 191 16.01 6.66 13.96
C TYR A 191 16.46 6.24 12.55
N VAL A 192 15.55 6.16 11.59
CA VAL A 192 15.85 5.78 10.21
C VAL A 192 16.84 6.77 9.58
N SER A 193 16.68 8.07 9.85
CA SER A 193 17.58 9.10 9.35
C SER A 193 19.00 8.95 9.89
N SER A 194 19.16 8.52 11.14
CA SER A 194 20.48 8.27 11.75
C SER A 194 21.26 7.12 11.08
N LEU A 195 20.54 6.24 10.38
CA LEU A 195 21.12 5.09 9.68
C LEU A 195 21.51 5.41 8.23
N ARG A 196 21.18 6.59 7.72
CA ARG A 196 21.50 6.99 6.35
C ARG A 196 23.01 7.00 6.12
N VAL A 197 23.41 6.69 4.89
CA VAL A 197 24.76 6.93 4.38
C VAL A 197 24.61 8.02 3.34
N ASP A 198 25.47 9.04 3.39
CA ASP A 198 25.56 10.02 2.31
C ASP A 198 26.06 9.31 1.05
N SER A 199 25.14 8.75 0.27
CA SER A 199 25.33 8.57 -1.15
C SER A 199 25.30 9.98 -1.71
N GLY A 200 26.45 10.52 -2.13
CA GLY A 200 26.64 11.89 -2.63
C GLY A 200 25.81 12.30 -3.85
N VAL A 201 24.51 12.08 -3.82
CA VAL A 201 23.49 12.70 -4.63
C VAL A 201 23.30 14.07 -4.01
N CYS A 202 23.93 15.06 -4.64
CA CYS A 202 23.92 16.46 -4.27
C CYS A 202 22.55 16.88 -3.73
N ASP A 203 22.53 17.41 -2.50
CA ASP A 203 21.47 18.31 -2.07
C ASP A 203 21.43 19.43 -3.12
N GLY A 204 20.38 19.43 -3.94
CA GLY A 204 20.18 20.41 -4.99
C GLY A 204 20.09 21.80 -4.38
N HIS A 205 20.95 22.70 -4.86
CA HIS A 205 20.86 24.14 -4.65
C HIS A 205 19.55 24.72 -5.16
#